data_AF-A0A8X6WDG8-F1
#
_entry.id   AF-A0A8X6WDG8-F1
#
_cell.length_a   1.000
_cell.length_b   1.000
_cell.length_c   1.000
_cell.angle_alpha   90.00
_cell.angle_beta   90.00
_cell.angle_gamma   90.00
#
_symmetry.space_group_name_H-M   'P 1'
#
loop_
_entity.id
_entity.type
_entity.pdbx_description
1 polymer ?
#
loop_
_entity_poly.entity_id
_entity_poly.type
_entity_poly.pdbx_seq_one_letter_code
_entity_poly.pdbx_strand_id
1 'polypeptide(L)'
;MFARLHQQLCETGSFQKAARNRDRTARTELNEEIVLDIVETTPSLSTRGIANEIGISYNSVWRILDDSALHPFHYQRVQSLKECDFAPRQAFSQWYLQQRIANPFFAASVLFTDEATFSREGIFNTHNSHSWAAANPHVTRTWSAQDRFLVNVWASILGDHLIGPYILPDCLTGPRYLIFLEQVLPELLDSAHVTAATRTSMWFQQDGAPAHFSISVRNHLDATCGERWIGLGGPVHCLPRSPDLSCLDYFFWGQMKSLVYETPVNSAEELVARISAAAGEIRNTPEMLSNVRRSMKRRCEACITCGGRQFEHLL
;
A
#
# COMPACT_ATOMS: atom_id res chain seq x y z
N MET A 1 -25.26 40.64 -40.24
CA MET A 1 -24.30 39.65 -39.70
C MET A 1 -24.10 38.41 -40.59
N PHE A 2 -24.77 38.27 -41.75
CA PHE A 2 -24.70 37.05 -42.59
C PHE A 2 -24.17 37.26 -44.03
N ALA A 3 -23.67 38.45 -44.38
CA ALA A 3 -23.29 38.78 -45.76
C ALA A 3 -22.22 37.82 -46.35
N ARG A 4 -21.22 37.42 -45.54
CA ARG A 4 -20.16 36.50 -45.99
C ARG A 4 -20.65 35.07 -46.23
N LEU A 5 -21.63 34.61 -45.45
CA LEU A 5 -22.23 33.29 -45.61
C LEU A 5 -23.09 33.21 -46.88
N HIS A 6 -23.86 34.28 -47.15
CA HIS A 6 -24.64 34.39 -48.38
C HIS A 6 -23.75 34.44 -49.62
N GLN A 7 -22.67 35.24 -49.59
CA GLN A 7 -21.71 35.33 -50.69
C GLN A 7 -21.04 33.99 -50.99
N GLN A 8 -20.60 33.27 -49.95
CA GLN A 8 -19.94 31.97 -50.10
C GLN A 8 -20.89 30.91 -50.70
N LEU A 9 -22.17 30.95 -50.35
CA LEU A 9 -23.19 30.07 -50.93
C LEU A 9 -23.45 30.38 -52.41
N CYS A 10 -23.53 31.67 -52.78
CA CYS A 10 -23.73 32.08 -54.18
C CYS A 10 -22.53 31.73 -55.08
N GLU A 11 -21.31 31.81 -54.56
CA GLU A 11 -20.09 31.59 -55.35
C GLU A 11 -19.70 30.11 -55.44
N THR A 12 -19.93 29.31 -54.40
CA THR A 12 -19.41 27.93 -54.33
C THR A 12 -20.48 26.85 -54.15
N GLY A 13 -21.73 27.23 -53.85
CA GLY A 13 -22.83 26.29 -53.61
C GLY A 13 -22.68 25.44 -52.35
N SER A 14 -21.68 25.68 -51.50
CA SER A 14 -21.36 24.87 -50.34
C SER A 14 -20.99 25.71 -49.12
N PHE A 15 -21.45 25.28 -47.94
CA PHE A 15 -21.03 25.86 -46.66
C PHE A 15 -19.73 25.24 -46.12
N GLN A 16 -19.12 24.29 -46.83
CA GLN A 16 -17.86 23.68 -46.40
C GLN A 16 -16.71 24.68 -46.58
N LYS A 17 -15.98 24.96 -45.48
CA LYS A 17 -14.72 25.70 -45.55
C LYS A 17 -13.68 24.85 -46.30
N ALA A 18 -13.00 25.43 -47.28
CA ALA A 18 -11.84 24.81 -47.91
C ALA A 18 -10.84 24.36 -46.83
N ALA A 19 -10.39 23.11 -46.91
CA ALA A 19 -9.40 22.57 -45.97
C ALA A 19 -8.12 23.42 -46.05
N ARG A 20 -7.80 24.12 -44.96
CA ARG A 20 -6.49 24.77 -44.82
C ARG A 20 -5.46 23.67 -44.59
N ASN A 21 -4.75 23.27 -45.65
CA ASN A 21 -3.51 22.52 -45.51
C ASN A 21 -2.50 23.42 -44.78
N ARG A 22 -2.36 23.19 -43.47
CA ARG A 22 -1.24 23.71 -42.68
C ARG A 22 -0.21 22.60 -42.59
N ASP A 23 0.99 22.85 -43.09
CA ASP A 23 2.11 21.94 -42.87
C ASP A 23 2.36 21.79 -41.36
N ARG A 24 2.52 20.54 -40.92
CA ARG A 24 2.81 20.22 -39.52
C ARG A 24 4.27 20.57 -39.24
N THR A 25 4.53 21.77 -38.74
CA THR A 25 5.91 22.22 -38.44
C THR A 25 6.50 21.63 -37.16
N ALA A 26 5.66 21.24 -36.20
CA ALA A 26 6.11 20.69 -34.91
C ALA A 26 6.00 19.16 -34.81
N ARG A 27 5.09 18.54 -35.58
CA ARG A 27 4.87 17.08 -35.66
C ARG A 27 5.29 16.56 -37.03
N THR A 28 6.58 16.71 -37.32
CA THR A 28 7.24 16.09 -38.48
C THR A 28 7.64 14.66 -38.11
N GLU A 29 7.81 13.78 -39.10
CA GLU A 29 8.30 12.40 -38.87
C GLU A 29 9.61 12.40 -38.06
N LEU A 30 10.53 13.33 -38.38
CA LEU A 30 11.78 13.52 -37.65
C LEU A 30 11.57 13.85 -36.17
N ASN A 31 10.65 14.76 -35.84
CA ASN A 31 10.37 15.11 -34.45
C ASN A 31 9.64 13.98 -33.72
N GLU A 32 8.81 13.21 -34.42
CA GLU A 32 8.14 12.03 -33.85
C GLU A 32 9.17 10.95 -33.49
N GLU A 33 10.12 10.66 -34.38
CA GLU A 33 11.21 9.72 -34.14
C GLU A 33 12.09 10.14 -32.96
N ILE A 34 12.50 11.41 -32.88
CA ILE A 34 13.32 11.93 -31.77
C ILE A 34 12.58 11.86 -30.43
N VAL A 35 11.27 12.16 -30.40
CA VAL A 35 10.47 12.05 -29.16
C VAL A 35 10.41 10.60 -28.69
N LEU A 36 10.23 9.64 -29.61
CA LEU A 36 10.14 8.22 -29.26
C LEU A 36 11.50 7.67 -28.79
N ASP A 37 12.60 8.03 -29.44
CA ASP A 37 13.97 7.63 -29.04
C ASP A 37 14.33 8.16 -27.64
N ILE A 38 13.97 9.41 -27.32
CA ILE A 38 14.19 9.98 -25.98
C ILE A 38 13.37 9.22 -24.91
N VAL A 39 12.13 8.82 -25.23
CA VAL A 39 11.30 8.06 -24.30
C VAL A 39 11.78 6.62 -24.12
N GLU A 40 12.32 6.00 -25.16
CA GLU A 40 12.91 4.66 -25.08
C GLU A 40 14.21 4.67 -24.28
N THR A 41 15.08 5.65 -24.51
CA THR A 41 16.37 5.77 -23.81
C THR A 41 16.21 6.28 -22.37
N THR A 42 15.25 7.16 -22.11
CA THR A 42 15.04 7.79 -20.80
C THR A 42 13.54 7.94 -20.47
N PRO A 43 12.84 6.84 -20.10
CA PRO A 43 11.39 6.84 -19.89
C PRO A 43 10.91 7.69 -18.69
N SER A 44 11.82 8.17 -17.84
CA SER A 44 11.52 9.04 -16.70
C SER A 44 11.46 10.54 -17.04
N LEU A 45 11.82 10.94 -18.26
CA LEU A 45 11.79 12.35 -18.68
C LEU A 45 10.35 12.86 -18.74
N SER A 46 10.12 14.04 -18.17
CA SER A 46 8.83 14.71 -18.30
C SER A 46 8.61 15.18 -19.73
N THR A 47 7.36 15.20 -20.19
CA THR A 47 6.99 15.74 -21.50
C THR A 47 7.39 17.22 -21.68
N ARG A 48 7.56 17.98 -20.60
CA ARG A 48 8.16 19.33 -20.63
C ARG A 48 9.69 19.29 -20.81
N GLY A 49 10.37 18.31 -20.24
CA GLY A 49 11.80 18.08 -20.44
C GLY A 49 12.09 17.77 -21.91
N ILE A 50 11.35 16.81 -22.47
CA ILE A 50 11.45 16.43 -23.89
C ILE A 50 11.15 17.65 -24.81
N ALA A 51 10.12 18.42 -24.47
CA ALA A 51 9.78 19.64 -25.21
C ALA A 51 10.93 20.68 -25.22
N ASN A 52 11.60 20.86 -24.08
CA ASN A 52 12.72 21.79 -23.97
C ASN A 52 13.96 21.30 -24.73
N GLU A 53 14.19 19.99 -24.77
CA GLU A 53 15.34 19.38 -25.45
C GLU A 53 15.22 19.45 -26.98
N ILE A 54 14.03 19.20 -27.51
CA ILE A 54 13.74 19.22 -28.96
C ILE A 54 13.35 20.63 -29.43
N GLY A 55 12.96 21.52 -28.53
CA GLY A 55 12.51 22.88 -28.86
C GLY A 55 11.10 22.93 -29.47
N ILE A 56 10.25 21.92 -29.19
CA ILE A 56 8.84 21.88 -29.61
C ILE A 56 7.90 22.15 -28.44
N SER A 57 6.64 22.46 -28.71
CA SER A 57 5.68 22.69 -27.63
C SER A 57 5.38 21.41 -26.86
N TYR A 58 5.18 21.53 -25.54
CA TYR A 58 4.70 20.46 -24.67
C TYR A 58 3.49 19.70 -25.25
N ASN A 59 2.52 20.43 -25.81
CA ASN A 59 1.32 19.83 -26.41
C ASN A 59 1.63 18.99 -27.65
N SER A 60 2.72 19.30 -28.38
CA SER A 60 3.15 18.50 -29.53
C SER A 60 3.75 17.19 -29.05
N VAL A 61 4.65 17.22 -28.06
CA VAL A 61 5.18 16.00 -27.41
C VAL A 61 4.04 15.12 -26.89
N TRP A 62 3.08 15.71 -26.16
CA TRP A 62 1.97 14.96 -25.57
C TRP A 62 1.13 14.24 -26.64
N ARG A 63 0.83 14.91 -27.75
CA ARG A 63 0.09 14.32 -28.88
C ARG A 63 0.87 13.23 -29.62
N ILE A 64 2.20 13.36 -29.72
CA ILE A 64 3.05 12.34 -30.35
C ILE A 64 3.01 11.06 -29.51
N LEU A 65 3.12 11.19 -28.19
CA LEU A 65 3.04 10.05 -27.26
C LEU A 65 1.64 9.40 -27.29
N ASP A 66 0.58 10.21 -27.27
CA ASP A 66 -0.81 9.73 -27.35
C ASP A 66 -1.09 8.97 -28.66
N ASP A 67 -0.70 9.53 -29.81
CA ASP A 67 -0.84 8.88 -31.12
C ASP A 67 0.00 7.58 -31.22
N SER A 68 1.09 7.49 -30.44
CA SER A 68 1.93 6.29 -30.33
C SER A 68 1.46 5.32 -29.23
N ALA A 69 0.30 5.56 -28.62
CA ALA A 69 -0.27 4.78 -27.52
C ALA A 69 0.65 4.66 -26.27
N LEU A 70 1.53 5.64 -26.06
CA LEU A 70 2.39 5.74 -24.89
C LEU A 70 1.71 6.58 -23.80
N HIS A 71 1.42 5.94 -22.67
CA HIS A 71 0.75 6.58 -21.55
C HIS A 71 1.72 6.83 -20.38
N PRO A 72 1.57 7.95 -19.66
CA PRO A 72 2.32 8.17 -18.43
C PRO A 72 1.81 7.21 -17.35
N PHE A 73 2.69 6.33 -16.86
CA PHE A 73 2.40 5.49 -15.70
C PHE A 73 2.92 6.15 -14.43
N HIS A 74 2.13 6.10 -13.37
CA HIS A 74 2.54 6.61 -12.07
C HIS A 74 3.47 5.62 -11.36
N TYR A 75 4.58 6.12 -10.81
CA TYR A 75 5.45 5.31 -9.96
C TYR A 75 4.69 4.84 -8.72
N GLN A 76 4.67 3.53 -8.49
CA GLN A 76 4.22 2.96 -7.23
C GLN A 76 5.36 3.04 -6.20
N ARG A 77 5.09 3.66 -5.05
CA ARG A 77 6.03 3.65 -3.92
C ARG A 77 6.03 2.25 -3.32
N VAL A 78 7.17 1.57 -3.39
CA VAL A 78 7.41 0.26 -2.79
C VAL A 78 8.59 0.34 -1.82
N GLN A 79 8.67 -0.59 -0.88
CA GLN A 79 9.75 -0.63 0.10
C GLN A 79 11.12 -0.77 -0.60
N SER A 80 12.13 -0.02 -0.15
CA SER A 80 13.48 -0.17 -0.69
C SER A 80 14.08 -1.50 -0.19
N LEU A 81 14.21 -2.46 -1.10
CA LEU A 81 14.87 -3.75 -0.84
C LEU A 81 16.36 -3.65 -1.16
N LYS A 82 17.16 -4.36 -0.38
CA LYS A 82 18.59 -4.59 -0.64
C LYS A 82 18.78 -5.99 -1.21
N GLU A 83 19.89 -6.23 -1.90
CA GLU A 83 20.20 -7.55 -2.47
C GLU A 83 20.24 -8.66 -1.42
N CYS A 84 20.68 -8.33 -0.19
CA CYS A 84 20.67 -9.27 0.93
C CYS A 84 19.26 -9.70 1.38
N ASP A 85 18.20 -8.99 0.99
CA ASP A 85 16.82 -9.33 1.35
C ASP A 85 16.21 -10.39 0.43
N PHE A 86 16.74 -10.55 -0.80
CA PHE A 86 16.11 -11.37 -1.84
C PHE A 86 16.10 -12.87 -1.50
N ALA A 87 17.24 -13.42 -1.08
CA ALA A 87 17.34 -14.84 -0.75
C ALA A 87 16.49 -15.21 0.48
N PRO A 88 16.51 -14.45 1.60
CA PRO A 88 15.58 -14.66 2.71
C PRO A 88 14.12 -14.64 2.25
N ARG A 89 13.72 -13.64 1.45
CA ARG A 89 12.33 -13.49 0.96
C ARG A 89 11.84 -14.71 0.19
N GLN A 90 12.70 -15.26 -0.67
CA GLN A 90 12.42 -16.52 -1.37
C GLN A 90 12.33 -17.71 -0.41
N ALA A 91 13.29 -17.84 0.51
CA ALA A 91 13.34 -18.96 1.45
C ALA A 91 12.08 -19.01 2.33
N PHE A 92 11.64 -17.86 2.85
CA PHE A 92 10.38 -17.76 3.60
C PHE A 92 9.18 -18.13 2.72
N SER A 93 9.11 -17.59 1.50
CA SER A 93 7.99 -17.86 0.59
C SER A 93 7.90 -19.34 0.23
N GLN A 94 9.04 -19.99 -0.03
CA GLN A 94 9.12 -21.44 -0.28
C GLN A 94 8.70 -22.23 0.94
N TRP A 95 9.24 -21.90 2.11
CA TRP A 95 8.88 -22.53 3.39
C TRP A 95 7.38 -22.41 3.66
N TYR A 96 6.79 -21.22 3.51
CA TYR A 96 5.37 -20.98 3.75
C TYR A 96 4.49 -21.83 2.83
N LEU A 97 4.84 -21.93 1.54
CA LEU A 97 4.13 -22.77 0.58
C LEU A 97 4.28 -24.26 0.92
N GLN A 98 5.45 -24.72 1.38
CA GLN A 98 5.66 -26.10 1.84
C GLN A 98 4.80 -26.43 3.06
N GLN A 99 4.73 -25.54 4.06
CA GLN A 99 3.85 -25.72 5.22
C GLN A 99 2.39 -25.87 4.82
N ARG A 100 1.95 -25.14 3.79
CA ARG A 100 0.59 -25.25 3.26
C ARG A 100 0.31 -26.53 2.47
N ILE A 101 1.33 -27.12 1.85
CA ILE A 101 1.22 -28.44 1.21
C ILE A 101 1.05 -29.52 2.30
N ALA A 102 1.84 -29.44 3.37
CA ALA A 102 1.76 -30.37 4.50
C ALA A 102 0.44 -30.23 5.28
N ASN A 103 -0.02 -28.99 5.48
CA ASN A 103 -1.26 -28.68 6.15
C ASN A 103 -2.03 -27.59 5.38
N PRO A 104 -3.13 -27.94 4.67
CA PRO A 104 -3.94 -26.98 3.92
C PRO A 104 -4.50 -25.83 4.78
N PHE A 105 -4.67 -26.06 6.09
CA PHE A 105 -5.18 -25.08 7.06
C PHE A 105 -4.07 -24.28 7.74
N PHE A 106 -2.79 -24.48 7.37
CA PHE A 106 -1.66 -23.80 7.99
C PHE A 106 -1.84 -22.28 8.03
N ALA A 107 -2.27 -21.68 6.92
CA ALA A 107 -2.49 -20.23 6.83
C ALA A 107 -3.52 -19.70 7.83
N ALA A 108 -4.48 -20.54 8.25
CA ALA A 108 -5.48 -20.18 9.27
C ALA A 108 -4.96 -20.38 10.70
N SER A 109 -3.89 -21.16 10.87
CA SER A 109 -3.25 -21.42 12.15
C SER A 109 -2.13 -20.43 12.51
N VAL A 110 -1.80 -19.47 11.62
CA VAL A 110 -0.82 -18.43 11.90
C VAL A 110 -1.54 -17.21 12.48
N LEU A 111 -1.14 -16.79 13.68
CA LEU A 111 -1.46 -15.50 14.27
C LEU A 111 -0.51 -14.45 13.68
N PHE A 112 -0.99 -13.73 12.67
CA PHE A 112 -0.27 -12.59 12.12
C PHE A 112 -0.45 -11.41 13.05
N THR A 113 0.63 -10.76 13.47
CA THR A 113 0.61 -9.62 14.38
C THR A 113 1.45 -8.48 13.83
N ASP A 114 1.01 -7.26 14.08
CA ASP A 114 1.72 -6.06 13.66
C ASP A 114 1.23 -4.83 14.43
N GLU A 115 1.97 -3.73 14.31
CA GLU A 115 1.68 -2.44 14.91
C GLU A 115 1.59 -1.33 13.86
N ALA A 116 0.61 -0.44 13.99
CA ALA A 116 0.54 0.77 13.20
C ALA A 116 0.31 2.02 14.05
N THR A 117 1.02 3.09 13.70
CA THR A 117 0.79 4.41 14.28
C THR A 117 -0.31 5.15 13.49
N PHE A 118 -1.27 5.67 14.24
CA PHE A 118 -2.30 6.58 13.78
C PHE A 118 -2.01 7.97 14.33
N SER A 119 -2.09 8.99 13.48
CA SER A 119 -1.91 10.40 13.88
C SER A 119 -3.17 11.22 13.60
N ARG A 120 -3.21 12.46 14.07
CA ARG A 120 -4.29 13.40 13.73
C ARG A 120 -4.46 13.61 12.22
N GLU A 121 -3.33 13.64 11.50
CA GLU A 121 -3.27 14.02 10.10
C GLU A 121 -3.69 12.90 9.14
N GLY A 122 -3.58 11.64 9.58
CA GLY A 122 -3.86 10.45 8.78
C GLY A 122 -2.95 10.28 7.55
N ILE A 123 -3.32 9.35 6.65
CA ILE A 123 -2.68 9.25 5.33
C ILE A 123 -3.35 10.30 4.43
N PHE A 124 -2.72 11.46 4.26
CA PHE A 124 -3.21 12.47 3.32
C PHE A 124 -2.91 12.06 1.88
N ASN A 125 -3.94 11.62 1.16
CA ASN A 125 -3.86 11.44 -0.29
C ASN A 125 -4.16 12.78 -0.99
N THR A 126 -3.09 13.53 -1.30
CA THR A 126 -3.14 14.77 -2.10
C THR A 126 -3.85 14.59 -3.43
N HIS A 127 -3.80 13.39 -4.02
CA HIS A 127 -4.37 13.13 -5.34
C HIS A 127 -5.90 13.00 -5.32
N ASN A 128 -6.51 12.66 -4.17
CA ASN A 128 -7.95 12.46 -4.07
C ASN A 128 -8.69 13.63 -3.40
N SER A 129 -7.97 14.64 -2.89
CA SER A 129 -8.55 15.80 -2.23
C SER A 129 -8.85 16.90 -3.26
N HIS A 130 -10.03 16.81 -3.91
CA HIS A 130 -10.47 17.79 -4.90
C HIS A 130 -11.50 18.78 -4.33
N SER A 131 -11.29 20.07 -4.57
CA SER A 131 -12.32 21.09 -4.40
C SER A 131 -12.77 21.56 -5.79
N TRP A 132 -14.02 21.30 -6.14
CA TRP A 132 -14.62 21.74 -7.40
C TRP A 132 -15.38 23.05 -7.16
N ALA A 133 -14.94 24.15 -7.78
CA ALA A 133 -15.59 25.45 -7.67
C ALA A 133 -15.45 26.25 -8.98
N ALA A 134 -16.43 27.11 -9.27
CA ALA A 134 -16.47 27.93 -10.50
C ALA A 134 -15.39 29.03 -10.54
N ALA A 135 -14.81 29.38 -9.39
CA ALA A 135 -13.63 30.24 -9.24
C ALA A 135 -12.77 29.69 -8.09
N ASN A 136 -11.46 29.96 -8.12
CA ASN A 136 -10.50 29.39 -7.15
C ASN A 136 -10.92 29.74 -5.70
N PRO A 137 -11.30 28.75 -4.88
CA PRO A 137 -11.81 29.00 -3.54
C PRO A 137 -10.70 29.25 -2.51
N HIS A 138 -9.41 29.25 -2.92
CA HIS A 138 -8.26 29.35 -2.01
C HIS A 138 -8.37 28.36 -0.83
N VAL A 139 -8.83 27.14 -1.13
CA VAL A 139 -9.00 26.09 -0.12
C VAL A 139 -7.63 25.80 0.48
N THR A 140 -7.49 26.23 1.71
CA THR A 140 -6.32 26.06 2.54
C THR A 140 -6.74 25.15 3.68
N ARG A 141 -6.09 23.99 3.81
CA ARG A 141 -6.20 23.17 5.01
C ARG A 141 -5.10 23.63 5.95
N THR A 142 -5.49 24.15 7.10
CA THR A 142 -4.56 24.62 8.12
C THR A 142 -3.75 23.45 8.66
N TRP A 143 -2.42 23.58 8.61
CA TRP A 143 -1.49 22.67 9.27
C TRP A 143 -1.35 23.10 10.73
N SER A 144 -2.02 22.40 11.65
CA SER A 144 -1.91 22.69 13.08
C SER A 144 -0.68 21.99 13.66
N ALA A 145 0.48 22.64 13.61
CA ALA A 145 1.74 22.10 14.14
C ALA A 145 1.73 21.89 15.67
N GLN A 146 0.75 22.45 16.39
CA GLN A 146 0.74 22.56 17.86
C GLN A 146 0.03 21.40 18.59
N ASP A 147 -0.95 20.74 17.97
CA ASP A 147 -1.72 19.65 18.61
C ASP A 147 -1.51 18.33 17.86
N ARG A 148 -0.34 17.71 18.11
CA ARG A 148 0.04 16.41 17.56
C ARG A 148 -0.25 15.33 18.58
N PHE A 149 -1.11 14.37 18.24
CA PHE A 149 -1.27 13.14 18.98
C PHE A 149 -1.00 11.94 18.06
N LEU A 150 -0.42 10.90 18.65
CA LEU A 150 -0.12 9.63 18.02
C LEU A 150 -0.73 8.53 18.87
N VAL A 151 -1.29 7.52 18.22
CA VAL A 151 -1.81 6.32 18.87
C VAL A 151 -1.16 5.13 18.18
N ASN A 152 -0.37 4.36 18.93
CA ASN A 152 0.19 3.10 18.45
C ASN A 152 -0.81 1.99 18.70
N VAL A 153 -1.23 1.32 17.63
CA VAL A 153 -2.24 0.27 17.69
C VAL A 153 -1.61 -1.04 17.31
N TRP A 154 -1.77 -2.04 18.17
CA TRP A 154 -1.51 -3.43 17.87
C TRP A 154 -2.79 -4.11 17.40
N ALA A 155 -2.68 -4.97 16.39
CA ALA A 155 -3.76 -5.85 16.00
C ALA A 155 -3.21 -7.19 15.52
N SER A 156 -4.08 -8.19 15.45
CA SER A 156 -3.71 -9.48 14.87
C SER A 156 -4.86 -10.17 14.17
N ILE A 157 -4.52 -11.06 13.24
CA ILE A 157 -5.47 -11.87 12.49
C ILE A 157 -5.11 -13.34 12.73
N LEU A 158 -6.10 -14.12 13.19
CA LEU A 158 -6.01 -15.58 13.33
C LEU A 158 -7.17 -16.22 12.60
N GLY A 159 -6.89 -17.07 11.61
CA GLY A 159 -7.94 -17.66 10.78
C GLY A 159 -8.68 -16.59 9.98
N ASP A 160 -9.96 -16.40 10.32
CA ASP A 160 -10.85 -15.37 9.75
C ASP A 160 -11.35 -14.41 10.85
N HIS A 161 -10.58 -14.29 11.95
CA HIS A 161 -10.93 -13.49 13.11
C HIS A 161 -9.89 -12.39 13.35
N LEU A 162 -10.40 -11.18 13.59
CA LEU A 162 -9.60 -10.04 14.05
C LEU A 162 -9.52 -10.06 15.58
N ILE A 163 -8.31 -9.97 16.11
CA ILE A 163 -7.99 -9.87 17.53
C ILE A 163 -7.36 -8.50 17.79
N GLY A 164 -7.77 -7.86 18.89
CA GLY A 164 -7.55 -6.43 19.10
C GLY A 164 -8.63 -5.60 18.38
N PRO A 165 -8.37 -4.31 18.09
CA PRO A 165 -7.14 -3.56 18.33
C PRO A 165 -6.81 -3.37 19.81
N TYR A 166 -5.53 -3.22 20.14
CA TYR A 166 -5.04 -2.83 21.46
C TYR A 166 -4.14 -1.61 21.34
N ILE A 167 -4.30 -0.64 22.23
CA ILE A 167 -3.46 0.57 22.22
C ILE A 167 -2.19 0.30 23.00
N LEU A 168 -1.07 0.34 22.28
CA LEU A 168 0.25 0.21 22.87
C LEU A 168 0.74 1.55 23.44
N PRO A 169 1.68 1.51 24.39
CA PRO A 169 2.39 2.71 24.83
C PRO A 169 3.11 3.41 23.66
N ASP A 170 3.23 4.74 23.73
CA ASP A 170 3.89 5.57 22.69
C ASP A 170 5.31 5.12 22.35
N CYS A 171 6.05 4.65 23.36
CA CYS A 171 7.38 4.08 23.20
C CYS A 171 7.34 2.60 23.57
N LEU A 172 7.39 1.74 22.55
CA LEU A 172 7.45 0.30 22.70
C LEU A 172 8.90 -0.15 22.84
N THR A 173 9.27 -0.56 24.06
CA THR A 173 10.56 -1.17 24.36
C THR A 173 10.40 -2.68 24.52
N GLY A 174 11.49 -3.45 24.37
CA GLY A 174 11.44 -4.91 24.57
C GLY A 174 10.76 -5.34 25.88
N PRO A 175 11.09 -4.75 27.05
CA PRO A 175 10.41 -5.06 28.30
C PRO A 175 8.91 -4.72 28.30
N ARG A 176 8.50 -3.62 27.68
CA ARG A 176 7.07 -3.25 27.57
C ARG A 176 6.31 -4.20 26.66
N TYR A 177 6.94 -4.60 25.56
CA TYR A 177 6.37 -5.60 24.66
C TYR A 177 6.26 -6.97 25.35
N LEU A 178 7.26 -7.36 26.15
CA LEU A 178 7.17 -8.58 26.94
C LEU A 178 5.98 -8.55 27.93
N ILE A 179 5.78 -7.45 28.64
CA ILE A 179 4.61 -7.28 29.54
C ILE A 179 3.31 -7.44 28.74
N PHE A 180 3.24 -6.87 27.54
CA PHE A 180 2.10 -7.03 26.65
C PHE A 180 1.88 -8.52 26.27
N LEU A 181 2.93 -9.24 25.87
CA LEU A 181 2.84 -10.67 25.54
C LEU A 181 2.42 -11.54 26.74
N GLU A 182 2.90 -11.23 27.94
CA GLU A 182 2.64 -12.03 29.14
C GLU A 182 1.27 -11.76 29.77
N GLN A 183 0.83 -10.51 29.76
CA GLN A 183 -0.32 -10.07 30.56
C GLN A 183 -1.54 -9.72 29.71
N VAL A 184 -1.34 -9.16 28.51
CA VAL A 184 -2.44 -8.60 27.71
C VAL A 184 -2.84 -9.56 26.58
N LEU A 185 -1.86 -10.10 25.85
CA LEU A 185 -2.12 -10.98 24.73
C LEU A 185 -2.98 -12.19 25.11
N PRO A 186 -2.76 -12.89 26.25
CA PRO A 186 -3.61 -14.01 26.65
C PRO A 186 -5.07 -13.59 26.84
N GLU A 187 -5.31 -12.44 27.48
CA GLU A 187 -6.65 -11.89 27.70
C GLU A 187 -7.35 -11.53 26.38
N LEU A 188 -6.61 -10.97 25.41
CA LEU A 188 -7.12 -10.67 24.07
C LEU A 188 -7.51 -11.95 23.31
N LEU A 189 -6.68 -13.00 23.41
CA LEU A 189 -6.98 -14.30 22.83
C LEU A 189 -8.22 -14.94 23.50
N ASP A 190 -8.38 -14.78 24.82
CA ASP A 190 -9.55 -15.27 25.57
C ASP A 190 -10.82 -14.54 25.15
N SER A 191 -10.75 -13.22 25.06
CA SER A 191 -11.86 -12.36 24.63
C SER A 191 -12.28 -12.64 23.18
N ALA A 192 -11.34 -13.06 22.34
CA ALA A 192 -11.61 -13.49 20.97
C ALA A 192 -12.05 -14.96 20.85
N HIS A 193 -12.29 -15.65 21.97
CA HIS A 193 -12.68 -17.06 22.05
C HIS A 193 -11.67 -18.02 21.38
N VAL A 194 -10.39 -17.67 21.36
CA VAL A 194 -9.33 -18.56 20.87
C VAL A 194 -9.08 -19.65 21.90
N THR A 195 -9.45 -20.88 21.55
CA THR A 195 -9.36 -22.03 22.46
C THR A 195 -7.92 -22.35 22.87
N ALA A 196 -7.74 -22.99 24.03
CA ALA A 196 -6.42 -23.46 24.49
C ALA A 196 -5.76 -24.45 23.50
N ALA A 197 -6.55 -25.28 22.80
CA ALA A 197 -6.05 -26.17 21.76
C ALA A 197 -5.51 -25.39 20.56
N THR A 198 -6.17 -24.29 20.17
CA THR A 198 -5.66 -23.39 19.13
C THR A 198 -4.38 -22.70 19.59
N ARG A 199 -4.30 -22.19 20.82
CA ARG A 199 -3.09 -21.51 21.34
C ARG A 199 -1.86 -22.40 21.37
N THR A 200 -2.04 -23.67 21.68
CA THR A 200 -0.93 -24.63 21.75
C THR A 200 -0.45 -25.11 20.38
N SER A 201 -1.26 -24.94 19.33
CA SER A 201 -0.94 -25.40 17.97
C SER A 201 -0.70 -24.27 16.96
N MET A 202 -1.12 -23.04 17.27
CA MET A 202 -0.95 -21.89 16.38
C MET A 202 0.52 -21.48 16.26
N TRP A 203 0.81 -20.81 15.14
CA TRP A 203 2.09 -20.16 14.89
C TRP A 203 1.99 -18.68 15.23
N PHE A 204 3.00 -18.14 15.91
CA PHE A 204 3.07 -16.70 16.20
C PHE A 204 3.93 -15.99 15.17
N GLN A 205 3.46 -14.94 14.53
CA GLN A 205 4.28 -14.14 13.61
C GLN A 205 4.40 -12.71 14.11
N GLN A 206 5.64 -12.19 14.12
CA GLN A 206 5.97 -10.79 14.40
C GLN A 206 7.05 -10.28 13.44
N ASP A 207 7.18 -8.98 13.31
CA ASP A 207 8.18 -8.35 12.46
C ASP A 207 9.58 -8.29 13.12
N GLY A 208 10.51 -7.57 12.49
CA GLY A 208 11.88 -7.40 12.96
C GLY A 208 12.12 -6.13 13.81
N ALA A 209 11.09 -5.50 14.36
CA ALA A 209 11.25 -4.26 15.12
C ALA A 209 12.18 -4.44 16.34
N PRO A 210 12.93 -3.40 16.76
CA PRO A 210 13.89 -3.52 17.86
C PRO A 210 13.31 -4.05 19.17
N ALA A 211 12.05 -3.74 19.48
CA ALA A 211 11.37 -4.26 20.67
C ALA A 211 11.20 -5.79 20.61
N HIS A 212 10.86 -6.32 19.43
CA HIS A 212 10.60 -7.74 19.18
C HIS A 212 11.89 -8.57 19.19
N PHE A 213 13.02 -7.97 18.81
CA PHE A 213 14.31 -8.66 18.77
C PHE A 213 15.01 -8.80 20.15
N SER A 214 14.47 -8.16 21.19
CA SER A 214 15.05 -8.24 22.54
C SER A 214 15.17 -9.68 23.04
N ILE A 215 16.24 -9.97 23.78
CA ILE A 215 16.53 -11.33 24.27
C ILE A 215 15.36 -11.86 25.12
N SER A 216 14.79 -11.02 25.97
CA SER A 216 13.69 -11.40 26.85
C SER A 216 12.42 -11.76 26.08
N VAL A 217 12.10 -11.06 24.99
CA VAL A 217 10.97 -11.38 24.12
C VAL A 217 11.20 -12.69 23.39
N ARG A 218 12.40 -12.91 22.83
CA ARG A 218 12.72 -14.16 22.14
C ARG A 218 12.67 -15.37 23.08
N ASN A 219 13.26 -15.26 24.28
CA ASN A 219 13.18 -16.32 25.28
C ASN A 219 11.74 -16.64 25.68
N HIS A 220 10.88 -15.63 25.78
CA HIS A 220 9.47 -15.82 26.07
C HIS A 220 8.75 -16.57 24.93
N LEU A 221 9.00 -16.19 23.67
CA LEU A 221 8.42 -16.88 22.51
C LEU A 221 8.95 -18.31 22.34
N ASP A 222 10.23 -18.55 22.61
CA ASP A 222 10.79 -19.90 22.63
C ASP A 222 10.13 -20.75 23.72
N ALA A 223 9.83 -20.18 24.89
CA ALA A 223 9.16 -20.89 25.97
C ALA A 223 7.67 -21.16 25.72
N THR A 224 6.95 -20.22 25.09
CA THR A 224 5.49 -20.30 24.92
C THR A 224 5.08 -20.90 23.58
N CYS A 225 5.77 -20.56 22.49
CA CYS A 225 5.48 -21.03 21.14
C CYS A 225 6.38 -22.20 20.71
N GLY A 226 7.53 -22.41 21.36
CA GLY A 226 8.51 -23.43 20.95
C GLY A 226 9.04 -23.13 19.55
N GLU A 227 9.09 -24.14 18.68
CA GLU A 227 9.52 -23.97 17.28
C GLU A 227 8.45 -23.31 16.37
N ARG A 228 7.32 -22.86 16.93
CA ARG A 228 6.17 -22.33 16.18
C ARG A 228 6.07 -20.81 16.22
N TRP A 229 7.18 -20.10 16.00
CA TRP A 229 7.12 -18.66 15.77
C TRP A 229 8.00 -18.20 14.61
N ILE A 230 7.54 -17.14 13.95
CA ILE A 230 8.13 -16.52 12.77
C ILE A 230 8.52 -15.12 13.18
N GLY A 231 9.82 -14.82 13.13
CA GLY A 231 10.33 -13.54 13.62
C GLY A 231 11.83 -13.40 13.39
N LEU A 232 12.36 -12.20 13.59
CA LEU A 232 13.80 -12.00 13.52
C LEU A 232 14.47 -12.76 14.69
N GLY A 233 15.34 -13.72 14.37
CA GLY A 233 16.04 -14.55 15.36
C GLY A 233 15.20 -15.71 15.91
N GLY A 234 14.08 -16.03 15.27
CA GLY A 234 13.27 -17.22 15.58
C GLY A 234 13.58 -18.44 14.71
N PRO A 235 12.91 -19.57 14.97
CA PRO A 235 13.05 -20.82 14.21
C PRO A 235 12.84 -20.63 12.71
N VAL A 236 11.92 -19.73 12.36
CA VAL A 236 11.67 -19.30 11.00
C VAL A 236 11.93 -17.81 10.93
N HIS A 237 12.94 -17.43 10.15
CA HIS A 237 13.31 -16.04 9.99
C HIS A 237 12.16 -15.26 9.31
N CYS A 238 11.59 -14.30 10.05
CA CYS A 238 10.76 -13.27 9.44
C CYS A 238 11.64 -12.33 8.61
N LEU A 239 11.06 -11.80 7.54
CA LEU A 239 11.75 -11.03 6.53
C LEU A 239 11.85 -9.55 6.94
N PRO A 240 13.06 -9.00 7.09
CA PRO A 240 13.22 -7.57 7.20
C PRO A 240 12.61 -6.89 5.96
N ARG A 241 11.92 -5.76 6.14
CA ARG A 241 11.44 -4.90 5.03
C ARG A 241 10.52 -5.61 4.03
N SER A 242 9.65 -6.51 4.48
CA SER A 242 8.72 -7.22 3.59
C SER A 242 7.24 -7.02 3.99
N PRO A 243 6.74 -5.78 4.02
CA PRO A 243 5.33 -5.51 4.30
C PRO A 243 4.39 -6.18 3.28
N ASP A 244 4.88 -6.43 2.08
CA ASP A 244 4.20 -7.15 1.00
C ASP A 244 3.97 -8.65 1.30
N LEU A 245 4.58 -9.18 2.37
CA LEU A 245 4.41 -10.52 2.91
C LEU A 245 3.89 -10.50 4.37
N SER A 246 3.23 -9.42 4.77
CA SER A 246 2.56 -9.27 6.07
C SER A 246 1.08 -8.95 5.84
N CYS A 247 0.19 -9.83 6.31
CA CYS A 247 -1.26 -9.69 6.12
C CYS A 247 -1.82 -8.37 6.68
N LEU A 248 -1.21 -7.83 7.74
CA LEU A 248 -1.65 -6.57 8.31
C LEU A 248 -1.20 -5.37 7.48
N ASP A 249 0.03 -5.38 6.99
CA ASP A 249 0.63 -4.30 6.21
C ASP A 249 -0.02 -4.12 4.83
N TYR A 250 -0.10 -5.19 4.04
CA TYR A 250 -0.58 -5.05 2.66
C TYR A 250 -2.09 -4.83 2.55
N PHE A 251 -2.83 -4.93 3.67
CA PHE A 251 -4.28 -4.90 3.66
C PHE A 251 -4.88 -4.22 4.89
N PHE A 252 -4.72 -4.79 6.09
CA PHE A 252 -5.55 -4.43 7.25
C PHE A 252 -5.38 -2.97 7.64
N TRP A 253 -4.14 -2.50 7.73
CA TRP A 253 -3.87 -1.11 8.07
C TRP A 253 -4.34 -0.12 7.01
N GLY A 254 -4.32 -0.51 5.74
CA GLY A 254 -4.90 0.28 4.66
C GLY A 254 -6.41 0.47 4.84
N GLN A 255 -7.13 -0.62 5.13
CA GLN A 255 -8.58 -0.58 5.37
C GLN A 255 -8.94 0.16 6.64
N MET A 256 -8.25 -0.13 7.75
CA MET A 256 -8.42 0.59 9.02
C MET A 256 -8.25 2.09 8.84
N LYS A 257 -7.18 2.52 8.15
CA LYS A 257 -6.94 3.95 7.91
C LYS A 257 -7.99 4.56 6.99
N SER A 258 -8.50 3.83 6.01
CA SER A 258 -9.60 4.31 5.15
C SER A 258 -10.87 4.59 5.95
N LEU A 259 -11.22 3.73 6.91
CA LEU A 259 -12.40 3.90 7.76
C LEU A 259 -12.19 4.99 8.81
N VAL A 260 -11.04 4.98 9.50
CA VAL A 260 -10.75 5.94 10.59
C VAL A 260 -10.66 7.38 10.08
N TYR A 261 -10.06 7.58 8.90
CA TYR A 261 -9.81 8.90 8.32
C TYR A 261 -10.81 9.30 7.23
N GLU A 262 -11.96 8.62 7.12
CA GLU A 262 -13.05 9.03 6.22
C GLU A 262 -13.45 10.50 6.47
N THR A 263 -13.45 10.91 7.73
CA THR A 263 -13.60 12.30 8.13
C THR A 263 -12.40 12.77 8.95
N PRO A 264 -12.10 14.08 9.02
CA PRO A 264 -11.01 14.59 9.85
C PRO A 264 -11.19 14.21 11.32
N VAL A 265 -10.07 13.85 11.98
CA VAL A 265 -10.03 13.52 13.41
C VAL A 265 -9.42 14.70 14.16
N ASN A 266 -10.04 15.13 15.27
CA ASN A 266 -9.63 16.33 15.98
C ASN A 266 -9.12 16.09 17.41
N SER A 267 -9.37 14.91 17.99
CA SER A 267 -8.81 14.53 19.30
C SER A 267 -8.34 13.07 19.35
N ALA A 268 -7.51 12.74 20.34
CA ALA A 268 -7.01 11.38 20.55
C ALA A 268 -8.15 10.43 20.96
N GLU A 269 -9.11 10.89 21.76
CA GLU A 269 -10.27 10.11 22.21
C GLU A 269 -11.16 9.76 21.02
N GLU A 270 -11.40 10.72 20.13
CA GLU A 270 -12.11 10.49 18.87
C GLU A 270 -11.37 9.49 17.99
N LEU A 271 -10.05 9.61 17.88
CA LEU A 271 -9.22 8.67 17.11
C LEU A 271 -9.40 7.24 17.64
N VAL A 272 -9.31 7.05 18.95
CA VAL A 272 -9.47 5.75 19.61
C VAL A 272 -10.87 5.18 19.42
N ALA A 273 -11.91 6.01 19.56
CA ALA A 273 -13.29 5.60 19.32
C ALA A 273 -13.49 5.12 17.88
N ARG A 274 -12.93 5.84 16.90
CA ARG A 274 -13.03 5.46 15.48
C ARG A 274 -12.22 4.23 15.13
N ILE A 275 -11.03 4.05 15.71
CA ILE A 275 -10.25 2.81 15.58
C ILE A 275 -11.09 1.62 16.07
N SER A 276 -11.78 1.79 17.19
CA SER A 276 -12.64 0.74 17.77
C SER A 276 -13.85 0.43 16.87
N ALA A 277 -14.49 1.47 16.32
CA ALA A 277 -15.61 1.31 15.39
C ALA A 277 -15.19 0.62 14.08
N ALA A 278 -14.10 1.09 13.45
CA ALA A 278 -13.53 0.52 12.24
C ALA A 278 -13.15 -0.96 12.42
N ALA A 279 -12.55 -1.30 13.55
CA ALA A 279 -12.25 -2.69 13.88
C ALA A 279 -13.51 -3.54 14.02
N GLY A 280 -14.60 -2.99 14.57
CA GLY A 280 -15.91 -3.65 14.63
C GLY A 280 -16.45 -3.98 13.23
N GLU A 281 -16.36 -3.04 12.29
CA GLU A 281 -16.79 -3.27 10.90
C GLU A 281 -15.99 -4.35 10.19
N ILE A 282 -14.66 -4.31 10.31
CA ILE A 282 -13.78 -5.33 9.70
C ILE A 282 -14.05 -6.70 10.33
N ARG A 283 -14.23 -6.76 11.66
CA ARG A 283 -14.55 -8.00 12.39
C ARG A 283 -15.86 -8.62 11.91
N ASN A 284 -16.83 -7.80 11.52
CA ASN A 284 -18.11 -8.25 10.99
C ASN A 284 -18.06 -8.67 9.49
N THR A 285 -16.88 -8.61 8.86
CA THR A 285 -16.69 -8.95 7.44
C THR A 285 -15.64 -10.08 7.25
N PRO A 286 -15.93 -11.32 7.69
CA PRO A 286 -14.96 -12.43 7.69
C PRO A 286 -14.48 -12.84 6.28
N GLU A 287 -15.29 -12.61 5.24
CA GLU A 287 -14.91 -12.87 3.85
C GLU A 287 -13.68 -12.05 3.44
N MET A 288 -13.55 -10.84 3.99
CA MET A 288 -12.43 -9.95 3.74
C MET A 288 -11.12 -10.56 4.25
N LEU A 289 -11.14 -11.09 5.50
CA LEU A 289 -9.99 -11.74 6.12
C LEU A 289 -9.63 -13.07 5.41
N SER A 290 -10.63 -13.82 4.96
CA SER A 290 -10.42 -15.03 4.16
C SER A 290 -9.72 -14.73 2.83
N ASN A 291 -10.08 -13.62 2.17
CA ASN A 291 -9.44 -13.17 0.94
C ASN A 291 -7.98 -12.75 1.17
N VAL A 292 -7.69 -12.06 2.28
CA VAL A 292 -6.33 -11.69 2.69
C VAL A 292 -5.47 -12.93 2.85
N ARG A 293 -5.95 -13.92 3.59
CA ARG A 293 -5.25 -15.20 3.78
C ARG A 293 -5.00 -15.93 2.46
N ARG A 294 -5.95 -15.90 1.54
CA ARG A 294 -5.80 -16.51 0.20
C ARG A 294 -4.77 -15.74 -0.65
N SER A 295 -4.73 -14.42 -0.55
CA SER A 295 -3.77 -13.55 -1.24
C SER A 295 -2.32 -13.88 -0.89
N MET A 296 -2.05 -14.25 0.37
CA MET A 296 -0.72 -14.66 0.84
C MET A 296 -0.08 -15.76 -0.03
N LYS A 297 -0.89 -16.68 -0.55
CA LYS A 297 -0.42 -17.70 -1.51
C LYS A 297 0.23 -17.07 -2.73
N ARG A 298 -0.55 -16.24 -3.42
CA ARG A 298 -0.16 -15.59 -4.68
C ARG A 298 1.04 -14.69 -4.45
N ARG A 299 1.09 -14.01 -3.30
CA ARG A 299 2.23 -13.17 -2.89
C ARG A 299 3.51 -13.99 -2.73
N CYS A 300 3.46 -15.14 -2.06
CA CYS A 300 4.62 -16.03 -1.93
C CYS A 300 5.06 -16.59 -3.32
N GLU A 301 4.11 -17.00 -4.16
CA GLU A 301 4.40 -17.48 -5.52
C GLU A 301 5.04 -16.40 -6.41
N ALA A 302 4.51 -15.18 -6.35
CA ALA A 302 5.07 -14.02 -7.05
C ALA A 302 6.46 -13.65 -6.51
N CYS A 303 6.66 -13.71 -5.19
CA CYS A 303 7.95 -13.49 -4.56
C CYS A 303 9.03 -14.45 -5.09
N ILE A 304 8.70 -15.75 -5.19
CA ILE A 304 9.60 -16.76 -5.75
C ILE A 304 9.87 -16.47 -7.24
N THR A 305 8.82 -16.18 -8.00
CA THR A 305 8.93 -15.91 -9.45
C THR A 305 9.84 -14.71 -9.74
N CYS A 306 9.77 -13.67 -8.91
CA CYS A 306 10.62 -12.48 -9.01
C CYS A 306 11.99 -12.64 -8.34
N GLY A 307 12.38 -13.84 -7.90
CA GLY A 307 13.65 -14.06 -7.23
C GLY A 307 13.82 -13.24 -5.94
N GLY A 308 12.73 -13.04 -5.19
CA GLY A 308 12.72 -12.27 -3.94
C GLY A 308 12.66 -10.75 -4.11
N ARG A 309 12.59 -10.25 -5.35
CA ARG A 309 12.48 -8.82 -5.66
C ARG A 309 11.05 -8.30 -5.41
N GLN A 310 10.81 -7.06 -5.79
CA GLN A 310 9.48 -6.46 -5.79
C GLN A 310 8.57 -7.18 -6.79
N PHE A 311 7.36 -7.54 -6.35
CA PHE A 311 6.39 -8.30 -7.14
C PHE A 311 4.98 -7.71 -7.09
N GLU A 312 4.75 -6.60 -6.38
CA GLU A 312 3.41 -6.03 -6.19
C GLU A 312 2.72 -5.65 -7.51
N HIS A 313 3.49 -5.40 -8.58
CA HIS A 313 2.99 -5.15 -9.93
C HIS A 313 2.40 -6.40 -10.63
N LEU A 314 2.51 -7.58 -10.03
CA LEU A 314 2.01 -8.86 -10.56
C LEU A 314 0.74 -9.37 -9.83
N LEU A 315 0.24 -8.61 -8.84
CA LEU A 315 -0.87 -9.00 -7.96
C LEU A 315 -2.22 -8.40 -8.37
#